data_AF-A0A6B0T807-F1
#
_entry.id   AF-A0A6B0T807-F1
#
_cell.length_a   1.000
_cell.length_b   1.000
_cell.length_c   1.000
_cell.angle_alpha   90.00
_cell.angle_beta   90.00
_cell.angle_gamma   90.00
#
_symmetry.space_group_name_H-M   'P 1'
#
loop_
_entity.id
_entity.type
_entity.pdbx_description
1 polymer ?
#
loop_
_entity_poly.entity_id
_entity_poly.type
_entity_poly.pdbx_seq_one_letter_code
_entity_poly.pdbx_strand_id
1 'polypeptide(L)'
;MDPDDLPADVESVLTQLVESARVAVRDGRPEEAVAAVETVRTVARNKLPDGEHRRRLVHGCDRVADLAADDPPVAAEYLDAMRRRLP
;
A
#
# COMPACT_ATOMS: atom_id res chain seq x y z
N MET A 1 -2.00 -11.10 23.71
CA MET A 1 -2.49 -10.68 22.39
C MET A 1 -3.23 -9.40 22.64
N ASP A 2 -2.60 -8.29 22.29
CA ASP A 2 -3.25 -6.99 22.38
C ASP A 2 -4.42 -6.96 21.38
N PRO A 3 -5.61 -6.46 21.77
CA PRO A 3 -6.77 -6.40 20.88
C PRO A 3 -6.59 -5.44 19.69
N ASP A 4 -5.47 -4.70 19.68
CA ASP A 4 -5.04 -3.80 18.62
C ASP A 4 -4.02 -4.43 17.64
N ASP A 5 -3.55 -5.66 17.89
CA ASP A 5 -2.72 -6.38 16.91
C ASP A 5 -3.58 -6.83 15.73
N LEU A 6 -3.16 -6.43 14.53
CA LEU A 6 -3.81 -6.83 13.30
C LEU A 6 -3.65 -8.35 13.12
N PRO A 7 -4.65 -9.08 12.56
CA PRO A 7 -4.43 -10.47 12.24
C PRO A 7 -3.22 -10.61 11.30
N ALA A 8 -2.28 -11.50 11.63
CA ALA A 8 -1.05 -11.72 10.85
C ALA A 8 -1.30 -11.93 9.35
N ASP A 9 -2.45 -12.52 9.00
CA ASP A 9 -2.87 -12.69 7.61
C ASP A 9 -3.09 -11.35 6.88
N VAL A 10 -3.65 -10.35 7.56
CA VAL A 10 -3.88 -9.02 6.97
C VAL A 10 -2.56 -8.29 6.78
N GLU A 11 -1.64 -8.39 7.74
CA GLU A 11 -0.28 -7.82 7.63
C GLU A 11 0.45 -8.42 6.43
N SER A 12 0.45 -9.75 6.32
CA SER A 12 1.07 -10.47 5.21
C SER A 12 0.48 -10.05 3.86
N VAL A 13 -0.85 -9.94 3.77
CA VAL A 13 -1.55 -9.48 2.56
C VAL A 13 -1.17 -8.05 2.19
N LEU A 14 -1.16 -7.12 3.15
CA LEU A 14 -0.79 -5.73 2.90
C LEU A 14 0.66 -5.62 2.40
N THR A 15 1.58 -6.34 3.04
CA THR A 15 3.00 -6.38 2.65
C THR A 15 3.18 -6.95 1.24
N GLN A 16 2.51 -8.07 0.93
CA GLN A 16 2.59 -8.67 -0.40
C GLN A 16 2.05 -7.74 -1.49
N LEU A 17 0.93 -7.06 -1.24
CA LEU A 17 0.33 -6.16 -2.22
C LEU A 17 1.18 -4.90 -2.45
N VAL A 18 1.77 -4.33 -1.39
CA VAL A 18 2.67 -3.18 -1.52
C VAL A 18 3.95 -3.55 -2.28
N GLU A 19 4.53 -4.72 -2.03
CA GLU A 19 5.69 -5.21 -2.79
C GLU A 19 5.32 -5.48 -4.25
N SER A 20 4.14 -6.07 -4.50
CA SER A 20 3.66 -6.33 -5.86
C SER A 20 3.48 -5.02 -6.64
N ALA A 21 2.88 -4.00 -6.02
CA ALA A 21 2.78 -2.67 -6.62
C ALA A 21 4.16 -2.07 -6.93
N ARG A 22 5.14 -2.27 -6.04
CA ARG A 22 6.50 -1.74 -6.23
C ARG A 22 7.23 -2.42 -7.38
N VAL A 23 7.08 -3.73 -7.52
CA VAL A 23 7.59 -4.47 -8.68
C VAL A 23 6.93 -3.98 -9.97
N ALA A 24 5.60 -3.82 -9.96
CA ALA A 24 4.87 -3.33 -11.13
C ALA A 24 5.33 -1.91 -11.56
N VAL A 25 5.52 -0.98 -10.63
CA VAL A 25 6.07 0.36 -10.92
C VAL A 25 7.46 0.26 -11.59
N ARG A 26 8.34 -0.60 -11.06
CA ARG A 26 9.71 -0.79 -11.60
C ARG A 26 9.73 -1.40 -12.98
N ASP A 27 8.79 -2.29 -13.26
CA ASP A 27 8.66 -2.97 -14.54
C ASP A 27 7.91 -2.11 -15.58
N GLY A 28 7.50 -0.89 -15.24
CA GLY A 28 6.74 -0.02 -16.14
C GLY A 28 5.30 -0.49 -16.38
N ARG A 29 4.68 -1.10 -15.36
CA ARG A 29 3.32 -1.66 -15.38
C ARG A 29 2.40 -0.84 -14.46
N PRO A 30 2.11 0.44 -14.79
CA PRO A 30 1.41 1.35 -13.89
C PRO A 30 -0.02 0.91 -13.57
N GLU A 31 -0.73 0.31 -14.53
CA GLU A 31 -2.10 -0.19 -14.32
C GLU A 31 -2.14 -1.31 -13.26
N GLU A 32 -1.16 -2.22 -13.31
CA GLU A 32 -1.02 -3.27 -12.28
C GLU A 32 -0.65 -2.70 -10.92
N ALA A 33 0.23 -1.69 -10.90
CA ALA A 33 0.58 -0.99 -9.67
C ALA A 33 -0.64 -0.31 -9.03
N VAL A 34 -1.45 0.39 -9.84
CA VAL A 34 -2.70 1.02 -9.42
C VAL A 34 -3.65 -0.03 -8.86
N ALA A 35 -3.93 -1.11 -9.59
CA ALA A 35 -4.84 -2.16 -9.13
C ALA A 35 -4.39 -2.79 -7.80
N ALA A 36 -3.08 -3.00 -7.62
CA ALA A 36 -2.53 -3.50 -6.36
C ALA A 36 -2.76 -2.50 -5.20
N VAL A 37 -2.46 -1.21 -5.37
CA VAL A 37 -2.68 -0.22 -4.29
C VAL A 37 -4.15 0.08 -4.01
N GLU A 38 -5.05 -0.08 -4.98
CA GLU A 38 -6.49 -0.01 -4.73
C GLU A 38 -6.98 -1.16 -3.85
N THR A 39 -6.39 -2.34 -4.02
CA THR A 39 -6.63 -3.49 -3.15
C THR A 39 -6.11 -3.21 -1.74
N VAL A 40 -4.88 -2.69 -1.61
CA VAL A 40 -4.32 -2.23 -0.31
C VAL A 40 -5.26 -1.25 0.37
N ARG A 41 -5.72 -0.22 -0.36
CA ARG A 41 -6.66 0.81 0.14
C ARG A 41 -7.94 0.18 0.66
N THR A 42 -8.48 -0.80 -0.04
CA THR A 42 -9.71 -1.50 0.34
C THR A 42 -9.51 -2.35 1.60
N VAL A 43 -8.43 -3.12 1.67
CA VAL A 43 -8.10 -3.92 2.87
C VAL A 43 -7.87 -2.99 4.06
N ALA A 44 -7.09 -1.92 3.88
CA ALA A 44 -6.81 -0.93 4.89
C ALA A 44 -8.09 -0.31 5.47
N ARG A 45 -9.02 0.13 4.61
CA ARG A 45 -10.30 0.73 5.04
C ARG A 45 -11.18 -0.25 5.81
N ASN A 46 -11.19 -1.53 5.41
CA ASN A 46 -12.08 -2.53 5.99
C ASN A 46 -11.51 -3.24 7.23
N LYS A 47 -10.18 -3.34 7.34
CA LYS A 47 -9.52 -4.21 8.32
C LYS A 47 -8.69 -3.45 9.35
N LEU A 48 -8.20 -2.25 9.04
CA LEU A 48 -7.48 -1.44 10.00
C LEU A 48 -8.44 -0.59 10.84
N PRO A 49 -8.18 -0.41 12.14
CA PRO A 49 -8.93 0.51 12.97
C PRO A 49 -8.82 1.95 12.43
N ASP A 50 -9.85 2.73 12.73
CA ASP A 50 -9.86 4.17 12.48
C ASP A 50 -8.69 4.83 13.22
N GLY A 51 -7.73 5.36 12.46
CA GLY A 51 -6.56 5.97 13.08
C GLY A 51 -5.57 6.53 12.07
N GLU A 52 -4.48 7.08 12.60
CA GLU A 52 -3.45 7.71 11.79
C GLU A 52 -2.77 6.71 10.84
N HIS A 53 -2.49 5.48 11.30
CA HIS A 53 -1.88 4.44 10.49
C HIS A 53 -2.70 4.16 9.22
N ARG A 54 -4.01 3.91 9.37
CA ARG A 54 -4.94 3.71 8.25
C ARG A 54 -4.97 4.92 7.31
N ARG A 55 -5.06 6.14 7.84
CA ARG A 55 -5.11 7.37 7.03
C ARG A 55 -3.83 7.55 6.20
N ARG A 56 -2.66 7.32 6.81
CA ARG A 56 -1.36 7.40 6.12
C ARG A 56 -1.23 6.34 5.02
N LEU A 57 -1.67 5.11 5.28
CA LEU A 57 -1.62 4.03 4.29
C LEU A 57 -2.55 4.32 3.11
N VAL A 58 -3.78 4.76 3.37
CA VAL A 58 -4.74 5.19 2.33
C VAL A 58 -4.19 6.35 1.52
N HIS A 59 -3.60 7.37 2.18
CA HIS A 59 -2.97 8.48 1.48
C HIS A 59 -1.82 8.03 0.56
N GLY A 60 -0.99 7.09 1.02
CA GLY A 60 0.06 6.50 0.19
C GLY A 60 -0.51 5.81 -1.04
N CYS A 61 -1.59 5.03 -0.90
CA CYS A 61 -2.29 4.41 -2.04
C CYS A 61 -2.77 5.45 -3.05
N ASP A 62 -3.42 6.52 -2.59
CA ASP A 62 -3.92 7.58 -3.47
C ASP A 62 -2.76 8.26 -4.22
N ARG A 63 -1.66 8.56 -3.52
CA ARG A 63 -0.45 9.13 -4.13
C ARG A 63 0.20 8.23 -5.17
N VAL A 64 0.26 6.92 -4.92
CA VAL A 64 0.78 5.96 -5.91
C VAL A 64 -0.14 5.88 -7.12
N ALA A 65 -1.46 5.88 -6.92
CA ALA A 65 -2.41 5.84 -8.03
C ALA A 65 -2.28 7.07 -8.94
N ASP A 66 -2.06 8.26 -8.37
CA ASP A 66 -1.86 9.50 -9.12
C ASP A 66 -0.50 9.55 -9.86
N LEU A 67 0.52 8.86 -9.35
CA LEU A 67 1.91 9.02 -9.81
C LEU A 67 2.45 7.81 -10.57
N ALA A 68 1.82 6.65 -10.51
CA ALA A 68 2.37 5.41 -11.08
C ALA A 68 2.70 5.52 -12.57
N ALA A 69 1.89 6.26 -13.35
CA ALA A 69 2.13 6.50 -14.78
C ALA A 69 3.00 7.73 -15.05
N ASP A 70 2.82 8.80 -14.27
CA ASP A 70 3.39 10.13 -14.56
C ASP A 70 4.74 10.37 -13.87
N ASP A 71 4.96 9.83 -12.67
CA ASP A 71 6.21 9.91 -11.92
C ASP A 71 6.51 8.57 -11.17
N PRO A 72 6.88 7.51 -11.92
CA PRO A 72 7.18 6.20 -11.34
C PRO A 72 8.24 6.22 -10.22
N PRO A 73 9.32 7.02 -10.30
CA PRO A 73 10.28 7.13 -9.20
C PRO A 73 9.66 7.63 -7.91
N VAL A 74 8.82 8.68 -7.95
CA VAL A 74 8.15 9.18 -6.74
C VAL A 74 7.11 8.17 -6.25
N ALA A 75 6.37 7.50 -7.14
CA ALA A 75 5.46 6.42 -6.76
C ALA A 75 6.20 5.28 -6.02
N ALA A 76 7.40 4.90 -6.49
CA ALA A 76 8.23 3.90 -5.83
C ALA A 76 8.67 4.33 -4.42
N GLU A 77 9.02 5.60 -4.21
CA GLU A 77 9.35 6.12 -2.88
C GLU A 77 8.16 6.08 -1.91
N TYR A 78 6.94 6.37 -2.39
CA TYR A 78 5.73 6.17 -1.59
C TYR A 78 5.57 4.71 -1.17
N LEU A 79 5.72 3.77 -2.11
CA LEU A 79 5.62 2.33 -1.84
C LEU A 79 6.68 1.85 -0.85
N ASP A 80 7.93 2.31 -0.99
CA ASP A 80 9.00 1.99 -0.06
C ASP A 80 8.74 2.57 1.34
N ALA A 81 8.16 3.77 1.41
CA ALA A 81 7.77 4.38 2.68
C ALA A 81 6.56 3.67 3.31
N MET A 82 5.62 3.17 2.51
CA MET A 82 4.48 2.36 2.99
C MET A 82 4.98 1.04 3.57
N ARG A 83 5.84 0.32 2.83
CA ARG A 83 6.43 -0.95 3.25
C ARG A 83 7.15 -0.86 4.60
N ARG A 84 7.96 0.19 4.82
CA ARG A 84 8.70 0.39 6.08
C ARG A 84 7.81 0.62 7.31
N ARG A 85 6.51 0.88 7.10
CA ARG A 85 5.53 1.12 8.16
C ARG A 85 4.61 -0.08 8.39
N LEU A 86 4.67 -1.07 7.51
CA LEU A 86 4.04 -2.36 7.76
C LEU A 86 4.95 -3.16 8.70
N PRO A 87 4.38 -3.97 9.60
CA PRO A 87 5.13 -4.82 10.52
C PRO A 87 5.92 -5.93 9.80
#